data_AF-A0A1V6D5J0-F1
#
_entry.id   AF-A0A1V6D5J0-F1
#
_cell.length_a   1.000
_cell.length_b   1.000
_cell.length_c   1.000
_cell.angle_alpha   90.00
_cell.angle_beta   90.00
_cell.angle_gamma   90.00
#
_symmetry.space_group_name_H-M   'P 1'
#
loop_
_entity.id
_entity.type
_entity.pdbx_description
1 polymer ?
#
loop_
_entity_poly.entity_id
_entity_poly.type
_entity_poly.pdbx_seq_one_letter_code
_entity_poly.pdbx_strand_id
1 'polypeptide(L)'
;MILSIDQNSHPLWDAAAKVQALVRAGREVRHLVEDVDTAFTRVGGQAGDPLGLRRETYHHSGGADWGAALFYSLFLGRQPLNVRSLEPYLGMKLSALARQAGSSVESLYEQFSPGDNWQLVGPSYAGDARYHRVIGDLGVGETAPFLREILSLARRDTLERFCARDAQERTADWFDRQQAMLEELLAAHEGGTLVDLYRDWMTRCCAEAEVALASSLGDTSAPPAGAELLELFLRDYDRAAALYNESIAEAADYLRPLRIDEGELPMFAIVERDGRPRRAGMSLDGGRLRVGEREFPLPGDRGLPLDALREGGVRCVLGKAVLLVIQVRLGPGGCPLALPLHGSVYVPAAHALTRKLAAARLLDPPSCPILRVRLRLLDRLGELDTPIRLPDYLSEATNRDEVSSRELARSWRDWTIQAAGRLEMFRDPAGRQVWQRQACRDLLDQIDRLDARRRDLARVDPKSNEVRELSHRSRTLQGQLLDRTFRQVVRDWQVCQLDYWDSRGAILPWAHAAGGEPFVKHVLDQAEINEEWDSIVN
;
A
#
# COMPACT_ATOMS: atom_id res chain seq x y z
N MET A 1 7.31 21.14 15.81
CA MET A 1 7.48 19.72 15.50
C MET A 1 6.36 19.17 14.62
N ILE A 2 6.71 18.48 13.52
CA ILE A 2 5.83 17.69 12.64
C ILE A 2 6.23 16.21 12.78
N LEU A 3 5.25 15.30 12.85
CA LEU A 3 5.51 13.86 12.88
C LEU A 3 5.45 13.25 11.48
N SER A 4 6.40 12.38 11.16
CA SER A 4 6.32 11.45 10.03
C SER A 4 6.47 10.04 10.59
N ILE A 5 5.71 9.07 10.08
CA ILE A 5 5.83 7.65 10.46
C ILE A 5 5.91 6.81 9.19
N ASP A 6 6.82 5.85 9.12
CA ASP A 6 6.91 4.94 7.98
C ASP A 6 7.54 3.59 8.35
N GLN A 7 7.04 2.52 7.72
CA GLN A 7 7.56 1.15 7.87
C GLN A 7 8.81 0.89 7.03
N ASN A 8 9.01 1.67 5.97
CA ASN A 8 10.10 1.50 5.01
C ASN A 8 10.98 2.75 5.01
N SER A 9 11.82 2.82 6.03
CA SER A 9 12.63 3.99 6.37
C SER A 9 14.02 3.92 5.74
N HIS A 10 14.08 3.98 4.40
CA HIS A 10 15.33 4.00 3.63
C HIS A 10 15.17 4.72 2.27
N PRO A 11 16.27 5.01 1.52
CA PRO A 11 16.23 5.85 0.31
C PRO A 11 15.50 5.29 -0.91
N LEU A 12 15.06 4.03 -0.87
CA LEU A 12 14.31 3.42 -1.98
C LEU A 12 12.80 3.55 -1.78
N TRP A 13 12.37 4.45 -0.90
CA TRP A 13 10.98 4.76 -0.63
C TRP A 13 10.75 6.25 -0.43
N ASP A 14 9.49 6.67 -0.36
CA ASP A 14 9.11 8.08 -0.31
C ASP A 14 9.40 8.73 1.05
N ALA A 15 9.61 7.93 2.11
CA ALA A 15 9.90 8.40 3.46
C ALA A 15 11.07 9.40 3.51
N ALA A 16 12.21 9.07 2.89
CA ALA A 16 13.38 9.94 2.86
C ALA A 16 13.11 11.25 2.10
N ALA A 17 12.53 11.18 0.91
CA ALA A 17 12.21 12.37 0.12
C ALA A 17 11.20 13.28 0.84
N LYS A 18 10.17 12.70 1.46
CA LYS A 18 9.15 13.41 2.26
C LYS A 18 9.79 14.16 3.43
N VAL A 19 10.65 13.51 4.20
CA VAL A 19 11.32 14.14 5.36
C VAL A 19 12.26 15.26 4.89
N GLN A 20 13.06 15.03 3.85
CA GLN A 20 13.95 16.07 3.31
C GLN A 20 13.20 17.28 2.78
N ALA A 21 12.07 17.07 2.09
CA ALA A 21 11.23 18.17 1.59
C ALA A 21 10.68 19.03 2.73
N LEU A 22 10.22 18.42 3.82
CA LEU A 22 9.73 19.15 5.00
C LEU A 22 10.84 19.95 5.69
N VAL A 23 12.01 19.34 5.88
CA VAL A 23 13.19 20.01 6.45
C VAL A 23 13.60 21.21 5.59
N ARG A 24 13.66 21.05 4.27
CA ARG A 24 14.00 22.12 3.31
C ARG A 24 12.97 23.24 3.27
N ALA A 25 11.71 22.93 3.57
CA ALA A 25 10.66 23.92 3.80
C ALA A 25 10.77 24.62 5.17
N GLY A 26 11.87 24.44 5.91
CA GLY A 26 12.14 25.06 7.21
C GLY A 26 11.31 24.48 8.34
N ARG A 27 10.82 23.24 8.20
CA ARG A 27 10.02 22.59 9.24
C ARG A 27 10.89 21.75 10.17
N GLU A 28 10.55 21.77 11.45
CA GLU A 28 11.09 20.86 12.45
C GLU A 28 10.34 19.52 12.35
N VAL A 29 11.06 18.44 12.06
CA VAL A 29 10.48 17.13 11.76
C VAL A 29 11.04 16.07 12.71
N ARG A 30 10.14 15.24 13.25
CA ARG A 30 10.47 13.98 13.92
C ARG A 30 9.93 12.82 13.09
N HIS A 31 10.83 12.01 12.57
CA HIS A 31 10.53 10.80 11.83
C HIS A 31 10.56 9.58 12.75
N LEU A 32 9.50 8.79 12.73
CA LEU A 32 9.38 7.55 13.49
C LEU A 32 9.53 6.37 12.53
N VAL A 33 10.57 5.59 12.74
CA VAL A 33 10.72 4.27 12.12
C VAL A 33 9.72 3.35 12.79
N GLU A 34 8.79 2.79 12.01
CA GLU A 34 7.75 1.90 12.51
C GLU A 34 8.35 0.54 12.92
N ASP A 35 8.28 0.24 14.21
CA ASP A 35 8.84 -0.97 14.82
C ASP A 35 7.75 -1.89 15.40
N VAL A 36 6.50 -1.44 15.49
CA VAL A 36 5.43 -2.16 16.20
C VAL A 36 4.42 -2.83 15.28
N ASP A 37 4.39 -2.46 13.99
CA ASP A 37 3.48 -3.11 13.05
C ASP A 37 3.92 -4.54 12.70
N THR A 38 2.98 -5.34 12.22
CA THR A 38 3.25 -6.71 11.78
C THR A 38 4.22 -6.69 10.61
N ALA A 39 5.34 -7.42 10.73
CA ALA A 39 6.44 -7.35 9.76
C ALA A 39 6.03 -7.76 8.34
N PHE A 40 5.23 -8.82 8.23
CA PHE A 40 4.80 -9.39 6.97
C PHE A 40 3.71 -10.44 7.18
N THR A 41 3.06 -10.83 6.09
CA THR A 41 2.19 -12.01 6.00
C THR A 41 2.43 -12.72 4.68
N ARG A 42 2.64 -14.04 4.75
CA ARG A 42 2.56 -14.97 3.64
C ARG A 42 1.35 -15.89 3.83
N VAL A 43 0.41 -15.87 2.90
CA VAL A 43 -0.77 -16.75 2.94
C VAL A 43 -0.32 -18.21 2.92
N GLY A 44 -0.81 -18.98 3.89
CA GLY A 44 -0.42 -20.38 4.08
C GLY A 44 0.97 -20.59 4.71
N GLY A 45 1.69 -19.52 5.07
CA GLY A 45 2.96 -19.63 5.79
C GLY A 45 2.78 -20.14 7.22
N GLN A 46 3.67 -21.04 7.64
CA GLN A 46 3.72 -21.61 8.98
C GLN A 46 4.95 -21.12 9.75
N ALA A 47 4.86 -21.11 11.08
CA ALA A 47 5.99 -20.74 11.92
C ALA A 47 7.21 -21.61 11.61
N GLY A 48 8.37 -20.97 11.39
CA GLY A 48 9.62 -21.65 10.98
C GLY A 48 9.86 -21.68 9.47
N ASP A 49 8.88 -21.32 8.66
CA ASP A 49 9.09 -21.15 7.22
C ASP A 49 10.11 -20.04 6.92
N PRO A 50 10.94 -20.20 5.86
CA PRO A 50 11.91 -19.19 5.49
C PRO A 50 11.23 -17.92 4.98
N LEU A 51 11.88 -16.79 5.28
CA LEU A 51 11.57 -15.51 4.68
C LEU A 51 11.95 -15.50 3.19
N GLY A 52 11.35 -14.61 2.41
CA GLY A 52 11.77 -14.39 1.04
C GLY A 52 11.22 -13.09 0.48
N LEU A 53 11.86 -12.60 -0.59
CA LEU A 53 11.32 -11.48 -1.36
C LEU A 53 10.29 -11.97 -2.37
N ARG A 54 9.12 -11.33 -2.38
CA ARG A 54 8.04 -11.63 -3.31
C ARG A 54 7.33 -10.36 -3.74
N ARG A 55 6.62 -10.45 -4.86
CA ARG A 55 5.73 -9.39 -5.31
C ARG A 55 4.43 -9.41 -4.51
N GLU A 56 3.94 -8.24 -4.15
CA GLU A 56 2.64 -8.09 -3.51
C GLU A 56 1.54 -8.67 -4.37
N THR A 57 0.74 -9.55 -3.77
CA THR A 57 -0.23 -10.38 -4.50
C THR A 57 -1.46 -10.65 -3.63
N TYR A 58 -2.64 -10.33 -4.14
CA TYR A 58 -3.91 -10.80 -3.60
C TYR A 58 -4.19 -12.24 -4.05
N HIS A 59 -4.79 -13.03 -3.17
CA HIS A 59 -5.20 -14.40 -3.42
C HIS A 59 -6.72 -14.50 -3.54
N HIS A 60 -7.21 -15.50 -4.28
CA HIS A 60 -8.65 -15.77 -4.42
C HIS A 60 -9.35 -15.97 -3.06
N SER A 61 -8.64 -16.51 -2.06
CA SER A 61 -9.13 -16.69 -0.69
C SER A 61 -9.46 -15.37 0.04
N GLY A 62 -9.08 -14.22 -0.52
CA GLY A 62 -9.24 -12.90 0.09
C GLY A 62 -8.06 -12.48 0.98
N GLY A 63 -7.05 -13.34 1.15
CA GLY A 63 -5.78 -12.97 1.75
C GLY A 63 -4.84 -12.27 0.75
N ALA A 64 -3.77 -11.68 1.25
CA ALA A 64 -2.69 -11.11 0.43
C ALA A 64 -1.33 -11.48 1.00
N ASP A 65 -0.36 -11.70 0.13
CA ASP A 65 1.05 -11.70 0.52
C ASP A 65 1.52 -10.24 0.57
N TRP A 66 1.92 -9.79 1.76
CA TRP A 66 2.35 -8.42 1.99
C TRP A 66 3.47 -8.33 3.03
N GLY A 67 4.31 -7.30 2.93
CA GLY A 67 5.40 -7.00 3.84
C GLY A 67 5.36 -5.53 4.22
N ALA A 68 5.47 -5.22 5.51
CA ALA A 68 5.53 -3.84 5.99
C ALA A 68 6.92 -3.24 5.83
N ALA A 69 7.98 -4.05 5.89
CA ALA A 69 9.36 -3.56 5.79
C ALA A 69 10.08 -4.23 4.63
N LEU A 70 11.19 -3.62 4.20
CA LEU A 70 12.03 -4.11 3.11
C LEU A 70 11.23 -4.29 1.83
N PHE A 71 10.82 -3.17 1.25
CA PHE A 71 10.17 -3.21 -0.05
C PHE A 71 10.65 -2.12 -1.02
N TYR A 72 10.45 -2.40 -2.31
CA TYR A 72 10.76 -1.52 -3.42
C TYR A 72 9.75 -1.75 -4.54
N SER A 73 9.18 -0.66 -5.04
CA SER A 73 8.36 -0.67 -6.25
C SER A 73 9.19 -0.33 -7.47
N LEU A 74 9.04 -1.11 -8.55
CA LEU A 74 9.63 -0.77 -9.85
C LEU A 74 9.15 0.62 -10.30
N PHE A 75 9.96 1.32 -11.10
CA PHE A 75 9.61 2.63 -11.65
C PHE A 75 8.28 2.59 -12.39
N LEU A 76 7.32 3.39 -11.90
CA LEU A 76 5.92 3.42 -12.37
C LEU A 76 5.30 2.02 -12.43
N GLY A 77 5.65 1.12 -11.50
CA GLY A 77 5.19 -0.26 -11.48
C GLY A 77 3.67 -0.41 -11.34
N ARG A 78 3.16 -1.60 -11.62
CA ARG A 78 1.75 -1.95 -11.40
C ARG A 78 1.44 -2.05 -9.91
N GLN A 79 0.29 -1.55 -9.50
CA GLN A 79 -0.26 -1.81 -8.17
C GLN A 79 -0.82 -3.24 -8.13
N PRO A 80 -0.75 -3.94 -6.97
CA PRO A 80 -1.38 -5.23 -6.82
C PRO A 80 -2.89 -5.10 -7.03
N LEU A 81 -3.48 -6.06 -7.73
CA LEU A 81 -4.88 -6.00 -8.16
C LEU A 81 -5.69 -7.12 -7.52
N ASN A 82 -6.67 -6.76 -6.68
CA ASN A 82 -7.72 -7.71 -6.36
C ASN A 82 -8.62 -7.89 -7.59
N VAL A 83 -8.42 -8.98 -8.34
CA VAL A 83 -9.08 -9.22 -9.65
C VAL A 83 -10.61 -9.14 -9.57
N ARG A 84 -11.21 -9.48 -8.41
CA ARG A 84 -12.66 -9.35 -8.17
C ARG A 84 -13.16 -7.90 -8.26
N SER A 85 -12.31 -6.91 -7.99
CA SER A 85 -12.66 -5.49 -8.14
C SER A 85 -12.99 -5.09 -9.59
N LEU A 86 -12.67 -5.96 -10.57
CA LEU A 86 -12.97 -5.72 -11.98
C LEU A 86 -14.36 -6.19 -12.42
N GLU A 87 -15.08 -6.97 -11.60
CA GLU A 87 -16.42 -7.47 -11.95
C GLU A 87 -17.40 -6.36 -12.42
N PRO A 88 -17.44 -5.16 -11.80
CA PRO A 88 -18.32 -4.08 -12.27
C PRO A 88 -18.03 -3.61 -13.70
N TYR A 89 -16.77 -3.64 -14.14
CA TYR A 89 -16.37 -3.23 -15.50
C TYR A 89 -16.59 -4.34 -16.54
N LEU A 90 -16.72 -5.59 -16.09
CA LEU A 90 -16.98 -6.72 -16.98
C LEU A 90 -18.47 -7.01 -17.12
N GLY A 91 -19.28 -6.57 -16.15
CA GLY A 91 -20.70 -6.91 -16.06
C GLY A 91 -20.95 -8.38 -15.80
N MET A 92 -19.97 -9.11 -15.26
CA MET A 92 -20.07 -10.54 -14.95
C MET A 92 -19.18 -10.92 -13.77
N LYS A 93 -19.51 -12.06 -13.16
CA LYS A 93 -18.71 -12.65 -12.09
C LYS A 93 -17.40 -13.22 -12.62
N LEU A 94 -16.36 -13.15 -11.80
CA LEU A 94 -15.03 -13.66 -12.14
C LEU A 94 -15.05 -15.17 -12.45
N SER A 95 -15.90 -15.93 -11.77
CA SER A 95 -16.11 -17.36 -12.06
C SER A 95 -16.74 -17.61 -13.43
N ALA A 96 -17.62 -16.73 -13.89
CA ALA A 96 -18.20 -16.79 -15.23
C ALA A 96 -17.17 -16.44 -16.30
N LEU A 97 -16.35 -15.40 -16.05
CA LEU A 97 -15.22 -15.03 -16.90
C LEU A 97 -14.25 -16.20 -17.08
N ALA A 98 -13.78 -16.79 -15.97
CA ALA A 98 -12.83 -17.91 -15.99
C ALA A 98 -13.36 -19.08 -16.83
N ARG A 99 -14.62 -19.48 -16.59
CA ARG A 99 -15.27 -20.55 -17.36
C ARG A 99 -15.38 -20.23 -18.86
N GLN A 100 -15.72 -18.99 -19.23
CA GLN A 100 -15.84 -18.59 -20.63
C GLN A 100 -14.49 -18.45 -21.34
N ALA A 101 -13.45 -18.06 -20.60
CA ALA A 101 -12.07 -18.00 -21.08
C ALA A 101 -11.37 -19.37 -21.12
N GLY A 102 -11.99 -20.43 -20.59
CA GLY A 102 -11.36 -21.75 -20.49
C GLY A 102 -10.23 -21.82 -19.45
N SER A 103 -10.32 -21.00 -18.39
CA SER A 103 -9.34 -20.91 -17.31
C SER A 103 -10.00 -21.13 -15.93
N SER A 104 -9.22 -21.01 -14.86
CA SER A 104 -9.70 -21.00 -13.46
C SER A 104 -9.63 -19.60 -12.86
N VAL A 105 -10.37 -19.35 -11.77
CA VAL A 105 -10.29 -18.08 -11.04
C VAL A 105 -8.90 -17.90 -10.45
N GLU A 106 -8.29 -18.99 -9.95
CA GLU A 106 -6.94 -19.04 -9.43
C GLU A 106 -5.92 -18.58 -10.47
N SER A 107 -6.01 -19.08 -11.71
CA SER A 107 -5.12 -18.67 -12.80
C SER A 107 -5.24 -17.19 -13.15
N LEU A 108 -6.46 -16.62 -13.07
CA LEU A 108 -6.64 -15.17 -13.27
C LEU A 108 -5.99 -14.36 -12.14
N TYR A 109 -6.07 -14.81 -10.89
CA TYR A 109 -5.34 -14.19 -9.78
C TYR A 109 -3.84 -14.31 -9.97
N GLU A 110 -3.30 -15.50 -10.26
CA GLU A 110 -1.87 -15.70 -10.49
C GLU A 110 -1.31 -14.80 -11.59
N GLN A 111 -2.09 -14.57 -12.66
CA GLN A 111 -1.65 -13.77 -13.79
C GLN A 111 -1.75 -12.25 -13.54
N PHE A 112 -2.86 -11.77 -12.96
CA PHE A 112 -3.19 -10.35 -12.96
C PHE A 112 -3.11 -9.68 -11.58
N SER A 113 -3.07 -10.46 -10.50
CA SER A 113 -2.99 -9.94 -9.13
C SER A 113 -1.62 -9.38 -8.76
N PRO A 114 -0.48 -10.03 -9.12
CA PRO A 114 0.82 -9.55 -8.69
C PRO A 114 1.12 -8.13 -9.18
N GLY A 115 1.39 -7.23 -8.23
CA GLY A 115 1.94 -5.91 -8.50
C GLY A 115 3.44 -5.97 -8.81
N ASP A 116 4.05 -4.82 -9.01
CA ASP A 116 5.50 -4.67 -9.21
C ASP A 116 6.20 -4.10 -7.96
N ASN A 117 5.55 -4.25 -6.79
CA ASN A 117 6.11 -3.98 -5.47
C ASN A 117 6.73 -5.27 -4.91
N TRP A 118 8.06 -5.29 -4.80
CA TRP A 118 8.83 -6.38 -4.18
C TRP A 118 8.98 -6.12 -2.69
N GLN A 119 8.70 -7.10 -1.86
CA GLN A 119 8.71 -6.94 -0.41
C GLN A 119 9.14 -8.23 0.31
N LEU A 120 9.64 -8.08 1.53
CA LEU A 120 9.91 -9.21 2.41
C LEU A 120 8.60 -9.84 2.89
N VAL A 121 8.45 -11.14 2.67
CA VAL A 121 7.30 -11.92 3.15
C VAL A 121 7.75 -13.13 3.96
N GLY A 122 6.89 -13.55 4.89
CA GLY A 122 7.14 -14.69 5.76
C GLY A 122 5.92 -15.04 6.63
N PRO A 123 6.05 -16.02 7.53
CA PRO A 123 4.97 -16.36 8.45
C PRO A 123 4.75 -15.25 9.48
N SER A 124 3.55 -14.67 9.50
CA SER A 124 3.24 -13.54 10.39
C SER A 124 3.16 -13.96 11.86
N TYR A 125 2.68 -15.17 12.14
CA TYR A 125 2.49 -15.67 13.50
C TYR A 125 3.80 -16.14 14.14
N ALA A 126 3.97 -15.77 15.41
CA ALA A 126 5.13 -16.15 16.23
C ALA A 126 4.77 -17.35 17.13
N GLY A 127 4.79 -18.55 16.54
CA GLY A 127 4.50 -19.81 17.22
C GLY A 127 3.00 -20.09 17.47
N ASP A 128 2.20 -19.05 17.71
CA ASP A 128 0.76 -19.14 17.97
C ASP A 128 0.00 -17.98 17.32
N ALA A 129 -1.30 -18.19 17.04
CA ALA A 129 -2.21 -17.27 16.38
C ALA A 129 -2.49 -15.97 17.17
N ARG A 130 -2.15 -15.92 18.46
CA ARG A 130 -2.34 -14.73 19.30
C ARG A 130 -1.24 -13.67 19.14
N TYR A 131 -0.09 -14.06 18.56
CA TYR A 131 1.11 -13.23 18.53
C TYR A 131 1.65 -13.10 17.11
N HIS A 132 1.94 -11.87 16.70
CA HIS A 132 2.57 -11.59 15.41
C HIS A 132 4.03 -11.16 15.58
N ARG A 133 4.88 -11.54 14.62
CA ARG A 133 6.19 -10.91 14.44
C ARG A 133 5.99 -9.45 14.04
N VAL A 134 6.79 -8.58 14.65
CA VAL A 134 6.81 -7.15 14.34
C VAL A 134 8.09 -6.75 13.63
N ILE A 135 8.10 -5.59 12.98
CA ILE A 135 9.29 -5.07 12.28
C ILE A 135 10.47 -4.94 13.25
N GLY A 136 10.24 -4.50 14.49
CA GLY A 136 11.27 -4.41 15.53
C GLY A 136 11.85 -5.74 16.01
N ASP A 137 11.27 -6.89 15.65
CA ASP A 137 11.85 -8.23 15.91
C ASP A 137 12.78 -8.67 14.78
N LEU A 138 12.83 -7.96 13.65
CA LEU A 138 13.66 -8.35 12.52
C LEU A 138 15.13 -8.05 12.81
N GLY A 139 15.96 -9.08 12.85
CA GLY A 139 17.41 -8.95 13.03
C GLY A 139 18.12 -8.53 11.73
N VAL A 140 19.27 -7.89 11.85
CA VAL A 140 20.11 -7.58 10.67
C VAL A 140 20.62 -8.85 10.00
N GLY A 141 21.06 -9.84 10.79
CA GLY A 141 21.54 -11.12 10.25
C GLY A 141 20.50 -11.86 9.38
N GLU A 142 19.21 -11.79 9.72
CA GLU A 142 18.15 -12.42 8.91
C GLU A 142 17.73 -11.57 7.70
N THR A 143 17.93 -10.25 7.75
CA THR A 143 17.45 -9.31 6.72
C THR A 143 18.51 -8.84 5.72
N ALA A 144 19.79 -8.92 6.07
CA ALA A 144 20.90 -8.44 5.25
C ALA A 144 20.93 -8.98 3.81
N PRO A 145 20.67 -10.28 3.54
CA PRO A 145 20.61 -10.77 2.16
C PRO A 145 19.53 -10.09 1.34
N PHE A 146 18.35 -9.85 1.93
CA PHE A 146 17.20 -9.23 1.27
C PHE A 146 17.39 -7.73 1.06
N LEU A 147 18.07 -7.03 1.99
CA LEU A 147 18.50 -5.64 1.80
C LEU A 147 19.38 -5.47 0.55
N ARG A 148 20.38 -6.33 0.39
CA ARG A 148 21.27 -6.33 -0.77
C ARG A 148 20.52 -6.68 -2.05
N GLU A 149 19.63 -7.67 -1.99
CA GLU A 149 18.83 -8.09 -3.15
C GLU A 149 17.87 -6.98 -3.60
N ILE A 150 17.17 -6.30 -2.68
CA ILE A 150 16.32 -5.15 -3.01
C ILE A 150 17.13 -4.01 -3.62
N LEU A 151 18.29 -3.68 -3.06
CA LEU A 151 19.12 -2.60 -3.61
C LEU A 151 19.63 -2.94 -5.02
N SER A 152 20.03 -4.20 -5.25
CA SER A 152 20.41 -4.72 -6.57
C SER A 152 19.24 -4.66 -7.57
N LEU A 153 18.04 -5.04 -7.12
CA LEU A 153 16.83 -4.98 -7.93
C LEU A 153 16.48 -3.54 -8.30
N ALA A 154 16.54 -2.60 -7.35
CA ALA A 154 16.30 -1.19 -7.59
C ALA A 154 17.33 -0.57 -8.55
N ARG A 155 18.60 -0.97 -8.43
CA ARG A 155 19.67 -0.56 -9.36
C ARG A 155 19.34 -1.00 -10.78
N ARG A 156 19.03 -2.29 -10.97
CA ARG A 156 18.72 -2.85 -12.28
C ARG A 156 17.49 -2.20 -12.89
N ASP A 157 16.39 -2.06 -12.14
CA ASP A 157 15.19 -1.41 -12.64
C ASP A 157 15.48 0.03 -13.08
N THR A 158 16.14 0.82 -12.23
CA THR A 158 16.45 2.22 -12.55
C THR A 158 17.35 2.33 -13.79
N LEU A 159 18.37 1.46 -13.92
CA LEU A 159 19.22 1.42 -15.12
C LEU A 159 18.45 0.95 -16.37
N GLU A 160 17.53 0.00 -16.25
CA GLU A 160 16.72 -0.44 -17.40
C GLU A 160 15.77 0.67 -17.91
N ARG A 161 15.31 1.54 -17.00
CA ARG A 161 14.32 2.58 -17.28
C ARG A 161 14.94 3.88 -17.79
N PHE A 162 16.09 4.30 -17.24
CA PHE A 162 16.78 5.53 -17.61
C PHE A 162 18.03 5.22 -18.46
N CYS A 163 17.82 4.84 -19.73
CA CYS A 163 18.82 4.19 -20.59
C CYS A 163 19.92 5.10 -21.16
N ALA A 164 19.76 6.43 -21.09
CA ALA A 164 20.75 7.37 -21.62
C ALA A 164 22.09 7.24 -20.90
N ARG A 165 23.22 7.37 -21.62
CA ARG A 165 24.56 7.08 -21.07
C ARG A 165 24.89 7.89 -19.82
N ASP A 166 24.64 9.19 -19.87
CA ASP A 166 24.83 10.09 -18.73
C ASP A 166 23.91 9.71 -17.55
N ALA A 167 22.72 9.17 -17.84
CA ALA A 167 21.79 8.64 -16.84
C ALA A 167 22.30 7.35 -16.20
N GLN A 168 22.83 6.43 -17.01
CA GLN A 168 23.46 5.21 -16.54
C GLN A 168 24.63 5.51 -15.58
N GLU A 169 25.54 6.40 -16.00
CA GLU A 169 26.75 6.76 -15.23
C GLU A 169 26.36 7.35 -13.86
N ARG A 170 25.51 8.39 -13.81
CA ARG A 170 25.08 8.99 -12.52
C ARG A 170 24.27 8.03 -11.66
N THR A 171 23.46 7.16 -12.27
CA THR A 171 22.66 6.17 -11.54
C THR A 171 23.56 5.12 -10.89
N ALA A 172 24.53 4.59 -11.65
CA ALA A 172 25.52 3.65 -11.12
C ALA A 172 26.28 4.24 -9.94
N ASP A 173 26.79 5.46 -10.07
CA ASP A 173 27.51 6.16 -9.00
C ASP A 173 26.67 6.33 -7.74
N TRP A 174 25.37 6.65 -7.88
CA TRP A 174 24.46 6.77 -6.75
C TRP A 174 24.25 5.44 -6.05
N PHE A 175 23.98 4.38 -6.80
CA PHE A 175 23.79 3.04 -6.23
C PHE A 175 25.07 2.47 -5.62
N ASP A 176 26.25 2.79 -6.15
CA ASP A 176 27.53 2.39 -5.56
C ASP A 176 27.73 3.06 -4.19
N ARG A 177 27.38 4.35 -4.05
CA ARG A 177 27.39 5.04 -2.75
C ARG A 177 26.38 4.45 -1.77
N GLN A 178 25.17 4.13 -2.23
CA GLN A 178 24.16 3.48 -1.36
C GLN A 178 24.56 2.07 -0.96
N GLN A 179 25.21 1.30 -1.84
CA GLN A 179 25.72 -0.02 -1.52
C GLN A 179 26.81 0.08 -0.45
N ALA A 180 27.78 0.98 -0.61
CA ALA A 180 28.82 1.21 0.38
C ALA A 180 28.22 1.60 1.75
N MET A 181 27.26 2.52 1.76
CA MET A 181 26.54 2.91 2.98
C MET A 181 25.80 1.74 3.62
N LEU A 182 25.11 0.92 2.81
CA LEU A 182 24.43 -0.27 3.31
C LEU A 182 25.42 -1.24 3.96
N GLU A 183 26.55 -1.54 3.33
CA GLU A 183 27.54 -2.47 3.91
C GLU A 183 28.13 -1.94 5.22
N GLU A 184 28.41 -0.63 5.31
CA GLU A 184 28.84 0.00 6.56
C GLU A 184 27.79 -0.15 7.67
N LEU A 185 26.51 0.08 7.35
CA LEU A 185 25.41 -0.04 8.29
C LEU A 185 25.17 -1.50 8.71
N LEU A 186 25.26 -2.45 7.78
CA LEU A 186 25.16 -3.88 8.07
C LEU A 186 26.28 -4.33 9.02
N ALA A 187 27.50 -3.84 8.83
CA ALA A 187 28.62 -4.13 9.73
C ALA A 187 28.43 -3.49 11.11
N ALA A 188 27.96 -2.23 11.17
CA ALA A 188 27.71 -1.53 12.43
C ALA A 188 26.59 -2.17 13.28
N HIS A 189 25.64 -2.85 12.63
CA HIS A 189 24.46 -3.44 13.27
C HIS A 189 24.41 -4.97 13.16
N GLU A 190 25.55 -5.68 13.04
CA GLU A 190 25.59 -7.14 12.81
C GLU A 190 24.75 -7.95 13.82
N GLY A 191 24.74 -7.54 15.10
CA GLY A 191 23.94 -8.13 16.17
C GLY A 191 22.65 -7.35 16.52
N GLY A 192 22.31 -6.32 15.75
CA GLY A 192 21.20 -5.41 15.98
C GLY A 192 19.93 -5.75 15.21
N THR A 193 19.00 -4.80 15.20
CA THR A 193 17.70 -4.92 14.52
C THR A 193 17.67 -4.13 13.21
N LEU A 194 16.75 -4.49 12.32
CA LEU A 194 16.48 -3.75 11.09
C LEU A 194 16.08 -2.30 11.38
N VAL A 195 15.31 -2.07 12.45
CA VAL A 195 14.83 -0.72 12.79
C VAL A 195 15.95 0.19 13.31
N ASP A 196 16.96 -0.36 13.99
CA ASP A 196 18.17 0.39 14.35
C ASP A 196 18.99 0.76 13.11
N LEU A 197 19.12 -0.16 12.16
CA LEU A 197 19.76 0.11 10.87
C LEU A 197 19.00 1.20 10.09
N TYR A 198 17.68 1.13 10.04
CA TYR A 198 16.84 2.14 9.39
C TYR A 198 16.93 3.51 10.07
N ARG A 199 16.97 3.56 11.41
CA ARG A 199 17.16 4.82 12.15
C ARG A 199 18.46 5.51 11.72
N ASP A 200 19.56 4.76 11.66
CA ASP A 200 20.87 5.31 11.28
C ASP A 200 20.92 5.67 9.79
N TRP A 201 20.29 4.86 8.92
CA TRP A 201 20.20 5.18 7.49
C TRP A 201 19.41 6.48 7.26
N MET A 202 18.24 6.63 7.89
CA MET A 202 17.44 7.84 7.82
C MET A 202 18.17 9.05 8.38
N THR A 203 18.91 8.89 9.49
CA THR A 203 19.74 9.95 10.07
C THR A 203 20.82 10.41 9.09
N ARG A 204 21.47 9.50 8.36
CA ARG A 204 22.45 9.84 7.31
C ARG A 204 21.80 10.53 6.12
N CYS A 205 20.55 10.20 5.79
CA CYS A 205 19.83 10.82 4.69
C CYS A 205 19.19 12.17 5.04
N CYS A 206 18.88 12.41 6.31
CA CYS A 206 18.15 13.58 6.79
C CYS A 206 18.69 14.01 8.17
N ALA A 207 19.94 14.52 8.22
CA ALA A 207 20.63 14.79 9.50
C ALA A 207 19.93 15.84 10.37
N GLU A 208 19.13 16.71 9.77
CA GLU A 208 18.39 17.78 10.45
C GLU A 208 17.05 17.31 11.05
N ALA A 209 16.59 16.10 10.75
CA ALA A 209 15.38 15.54 11.34
C ALA A 209 15.71 14.70 12.59
N GLU A 210 14.86 14.78 13.61
CA GLU A 210 14.92 13.82 14.72
C GLU A 210 14.42 12.46 14.22
N VAL A 211 15.14 11.37 14.49
CA VAL A 211 14.73 10.02 14.11
C VAL A 211 14.57 9.15 15.37
N ALA A 212 13.39 8.58 15.57
CA ALA A 212 13.06 7.74 16.72
C ALA A 212 12.22 6.51 16.30
N LEU A 213 11.78 5.70 17.26
CA LEU A 213 10.92 4.52 17.02
C LEU A 213 9.45 4.84 17.30
N ALA A 214 8.53 4.24 16.54
CA ALA A 214 7.10 4.42 16.71
C ALA A 214 6.57 3.90 18.06
N SER A 215 7.21 2.88 18.63
CA SER A 215 6.91 2.36 19.98
C SER A 215 6.96 3.43 21.07
N SER A 216 7.74 4.50 20.89
CA SER A 216 7.81 5.61 21.84
C SER A 216 6.50 6.41 21.97
N LEU A 217 5.58 6.31 21.01
CA LEU A 217 4.26 6.94 21.08
C LEU A 217 3.33 6.28 22.10
N GLY A 218 3.55 5.00 22.39
CA GLY A 218 2.65 4.17 23.18
C GLY A 218 3.29 3.56 24.43
N ASP A 219 4.49 3.99 24.80
CA ASP A 219 5.28 3.44 25.91
C ASP A 219 4.45 3.37 27.20
N THR A 220 4.46 2.23 27.90
CA THR A 220 3.71 2.05 29.16
C THR A 220 4.40 2.65 30.37
N SER A 221 5.66 3.08 30.25
CA SER A 221 6.40 3.77 31.32
C SER A 221 5.99 5.23 31.52
N ALA A 222 5.29 5.80 30.55
CA ALA A 222 4.66 7.12 30.61
C ALA A 222 3.20 7.00 30.14
N PRO A 223 2.33 7.98 30.41
CA PRO A 223 1.02 8.02 29.77
C PRO A 223 1.20 8.06 28.23
N PRO A 224 0.61 7.11 27.46
CA PRO A 224 0.72 7.11 26.01
C PRO A 224 0.25 8.42 25.39
N ALA A 225 0.87 8.86 24.30
CA ALA A 225 0.37 9.98 23.52
C ALA A 225 -1.06 9.65 23.05
N GLY A 226 -2.01 10.56 23.26
CA GLY A 226 -3.42 10.31 22.93
C GLY A 226 -4.06 9.15 23.72
N ALA A 227 -3.56 8.82 24.92
CA ALA A 227 -4.15 7.80 25.79
C ALA A 227 -5.66 7.98 26.01
N GLU A 228 -6.15 9.22 26.00
CA GLU A 228 -7.58 9.54 26.10
C GLU A 228 -8.43 8.85 25.03
N LEU A 229 -7.93 8.73 23.80
CA LEU A 229 -8.61 8.03 22.71
C LEU A 229 -8.66 6.53 22.98
N LEU A 230 -7.60 5.96 23.54
CA LEU A 230 -7.54 4.53 23.89
C LEU A 230 -8.46 4.24 25.08
N GLU A 231 -8.41 5.06 26.12
CA GLU A 231 -9.25 4.96 27.32
C GLU A 231 -10.73 5.16 27.02
N LEU A 232 -11.08 5.95 26.00
CA LEU A 232 -12.46 6.07 25.53
C LEU A 232 -13.07 4.70 25.18
N PHE A 233 -12.34 3.85 24.45
CA PHE A 233 -12.82 2.51 24.12
C PHE A 233 -12.91 1.58 25.34
N LEU A 234 -12.22 1.87 26.42
CA LEU A 234 -12.32 1.11 27.68
C LEU A 234 -13.51 1.59 28.54
N ARG A 235 -13.78 2.90 28.54
CA ARG A 235 -14.85 3.53 29.31
C ARG A 235 -16.23 3.34 28.66
N ASP A 236 -16.35 3.61 27.36
CA ASP A 236 -17.62 3.60 26.60
C ASP A 236 -17.50 2.68 25.36
N TYR A 237 -17.17 1.41 25.61
CA TYR A 237 -16.85 0.43 24.58
C TYR A 237 -17.94 0.29 23.51
N ASP A 238 -19.18 -0.02 23.92
CA ASP A 238 -20.26 -0.33 22.98
C ASP A 238 -20.51 0.82 22.01
N ARG A 239 -20.50 2.06 22.52
CA ARG A 239 -20.75 3.25 21.72
C ARG A 239 -19.54 3.58 20.82
N ALA A 240 -18.32 3.56 21.37
CA ALA A 240 -17.12 3.85 20.59
C ALA A 240 -16.89 2.80 19.49
N ALA A 241 -17.11 1.51 19.78
CA ALA A 241 -16.96 0.42 18.82
C ALA A 241 -18.04 0.46 17.72
N ALA A 242 -19.29 0.83 18.06
CA ALA A 242 -20.33 1.06 17.05
C ALA A 242 -19.95 2.19 16.08
N LEU A 243 -19.50 3.34 16.61
CA LEU A 243 -19.07 4.48 15.79
C LEU A 243 -17.83 4.15 14.93
N TYR A 244 -16.91 3.35 15.47
CA TYR A 244 -15.80 2.79 14.69
C TYR A 244 -16.34 1.98 13.49
N ASN A 245 -17.23 1.02 13.72
CA ASN A 245 -17.79 0.19 12.65
C ASN A 245 -18.58 0.99 11.61
N GLU A 246 -19.33 2.02 12.04
CA GLU A 246 -19.98 2.97 11.13
C GLU A 246 -18.97 3.75 10.28
N SER A 247 -17.86 4.19 10.87
CA SER A 247 -16.79 4.89 10.14
C SER A 247 -16.13 4.01 9.08
N ILE A 248 -15.97 2.71 9.37
CA ILE A 248 -15.45 1.73 8.42
C ILE A 248 -16.41 1.55 7.24
N ALA A 249 -17.71 1.40 7.51
CA ALA A 249 -18.73 1.25 6.49
C ALA A 249 -18.88 2.49 5.60
N GLU A 250 -18.62 3.69 6.13
CA GLU A 250 -18.64 4.94 5.37
C GLU A 250 -17.43 5.09 4.44
N ALA A 251 -16.24 4.65 4.88
CA ALA A 251 -14.98 5.03 4.27
C ALA A 251 -14.44 4.08 3.19
N ALA A 252 -14.57 2.74 3.32
CA ALA A 252 -14.03 1.81 2.32
C ALA A 252 -14.41 0.32 2.53
N ASP A 253 -14.44 -0.43 1.42
CA ASP A 253 -14.69 -1.88 1.33
C ASP A 253 -13.57 -2.79 1.88
N TYR A 254 -12.39 -2.24 2.25
CA TYR A 254 -11.19 -3.04 2.54
C TYR A 254 -10.84 -3.15 4.04
N LEU A 255 -11.52 -2.41 4.91
CA LEU A 255 -11.28 -2.45 6.35
C LEU A 255 -12.28 -3.38 7.04
N ARG A 256 -11.81 -4.13 8.04
CA ARG A 256 -12.66 -5.04 8.80
C ARG A 256 -13.27 -4.31 10.00
N PRO A 257 -14.59 -4.44 10.23
CA PRO A 257 -15.21 -3.96 11.45
C PRO A 257 -14.70 -4.75 12.67
N LEU A 258 -14.78 -4.14 13.85
CA LEU A 258 -14.55 -4.79 15.13
C LEU A 258 -15.65 -5.82 15.40
N ARG A 259 -15.24 -6.95 15.97
CA ARG A 259 -16.15 -7.96 16.53
C ARG A 259 -16.57 -7.54 17.93
N ILE A 260 -17.63 -6.73 18.00
CA ILE A 260 -18.13 -6.12 19.25
C ILE A 260 -18.48 -7.19 20.28
N ASP A 261 -19.14 -8.26 19.87
CA ASP A 261 -19.54 -9.36 20.76
C ASP A 261 -18.35 -10.12 21.37
N GLU A 262 -17.17 -10.03 20.74
CA GLU A 262 -15.92 -10.62 21.25
C GLU A 262 -15.08 -9.61 22.07
N GLY A 263 -15.59 -8.40 22.26
CA GLY A 263 -14.87 -7.33 22.96
C GLY A 263 -13.65 -6.82 22.21
N GLU A 264 -13.54 -7.04 20.89
CA GLU A 264 -12.36 -6.65 20.12
C GLU A 264 -12.12 -5.13 20.20
N LEU A 265 -10.87 -4.74 20.49
CA LEU A 265 -10.47 -3.34 20.53
C LEU A 265 -9.71 -2.93 19.25
N PRO A 266 -9.82 -1.66 18.81
CA PRO A 266 -9.09 -1.14 17.67
C PRO A 266 -7.63 -0.74 18.02
N MET A 267 -7.04 -1.40 19.01
CA MET A 267 -5.68 -1.18 19.49
C MET A 267 -4.95 -2.52 19.61
N PHE A 268 -3.64 -2.45 19.78
CA PHE A 268 -2.80 -3.61 20.00
C PHE A 268 -1.68 -3.24 20.98
N ALA A 269 -1.05 -4.26 21.54
CA ALA A 269 0.05 -4.11 22.46
C ALA A 269 1.31 -4.81 21.93
N ILE A 270 2.47 -4.26 22.27
CA ILE A 270 3.74 -4.95 22.12
C ILE A 270 4.12 -5.57 23.45
N VAL A 271 4.20 -6.89 23.47
CA VAL A 271 4.59 -7.67 24.64
C VAL A 271 6.00 -8.24 24.45
N GLU A 272 6.76 -8.30 25.54
CA GLU A 272 8.00 -9.06 25.55
C GLU A 272 7.69 -10.55 25.76
N ARG A 273 8.12 -11.38 24.82
CA ARG A 273 8.01 -12.83 24.86
C ARG A 273 9.29 -13.46 24.32
N ASP A 274 9.91 -14.34 25.10
CA ASP A 274 11.17 -15.02 24.75
C ASP A 274 12.30 -14.03 24.37
N GLY A 275 12.36 -12.89 25.07
CA GLY A 275 13.34 -11.82 24.82
C GLY A 275 13.13 -11.04 23.52
N ARG A 276 11.93 -11.13 22.93
CA ARG A 276 11.60 -10.51 21.65
C ARG A 276 10.25 -9.77 21.71
N PRO A 277 10.11 -8.65 20.97
CA PRO A 277 8.84 -7.95 20.88
C PRO A 277 7.86 -8.74 20.01
N ARG A 278 6.62 -8.87 20.50
CA ARG A 278 5.50 -9.49 19.78
C ARG A 278 4.29 -8.60 19.83
N ARG A 279 3.57 -8.50 18.71
CA ARG A 279 2.29 -7.80 18.66
C ARG A 279 1.17 -8.74 19.08
N ALA A 280 0.35 -8.31 20.03
CA ALA A 280 -0.85 -8.99 20.46
C ALA A 280 -2.08 -8.09 20.28
N GLY A 281 -3.17 -8.68 19.76
CA GLY A 281 -4.47 -8.02 19.77
C GLY A 281 -4.98 -7.80 21.19
N MET A 282 -5.86 -6.81 21.36
CA MET A 282 -6.45 -6.47 22.64
C MET A 282 -7.97 -6.65 22.58
N SER A 283 -8.55 -7.13 23.68
CA SER A 283 -10.00 -7.23 23.84
C SER A 283 -10.45 -6.94 25.26
N LEU A 284 -11.73 -6.59 25.43
CA LEU A 284 -12.37 -6.30 26.70
C LEU A 284 -13.31 -7.44 27.09
N ASP A 285 -13.16 -7.99 28.29
CA ASP A 285 -13.98 -9.08 28.80
C ASP A 285 -14.30 -8.85 30.29
N GLY A 286 -15.57 -8.60 30.63
CA GLY A 286 -16.02 -8.52 32.02
C GLY A 286 -15.26 -7.51 32.89
N GLY A 287 -14.87 -6.35 32.32
CA GLY A 287 -14.06 -5.34 33.02
C GLY A 287 -12.56 -5.68 33.12
N ARG A 288 -12.09 -6.65 32.34
CA ARG A 288 -10.68 -7.00 32.20
C ARG A 288 -10.21 -6.70 30.78
N LEU A 289 -9.01 -6.14 30.68
CA LEU A 289 -8.31 -5.97 29.43
C LEU A 289 -7.49 -7.23 29.15
N ARG A 290 -7.72 -7.88 28.02
CA ARG A 290 -6.98 -9.07 27.57
C ARG A 290 -5.94 -8.67 26.55
N VAL A 291 -4.72 -9.17 26.72
CA VAL A 291 -3.58 -8.95 25.81
C VAL A 291 -2.87 -10.28 25.58
N GLY A 292 -3.13 -10.90 24.43
CA GLY A 292 -2.68 -12.27 24.17
C GLY A 292 -3.23 -13.25 25.22
N GLU A 293 -2.33 -13.84 26.01
CA GLU A 293 -2.67 -14.76 27.12
C GLU A 293 -2.91 -14.08 28.48
N ARG A 294 -2.59 -12.79 28.59
CA ARG A 294 -2.60 -12.07 29.86
C ARG A 294 -3.90 -11.31 30.04
N GLU A 295 -4.36 -11.20 31.28
CA GLU A 295 -5.57 -10.47 31.66
C GLU A 295 -5.25 -9.46 32.75
N PHE A 296 -5.69 -8.23 32.56
CA PHE A 296 -5.43 -7.11 33.45
C PHE A 296 -6.77 -6.56 33.94
N PRO A 297 -7.03 -6.53 35.26
CA PRO A 297 -8.24 -5.89 35.77
C PRO A 297 -8.20 -4.40 35.44
N LEU A 298 -9.29 -3.86 34.89
CA LEU A 298 -9.40 -2.42 34.71
C LEU A 298 -9.61 -1.75 36.07
N PRO A 299 -9.04 -0.55 36.28
CA PRO A 299 -9.36 0.25 37.46
C PRO A 299 -10.83 0.71 37.42
N GLY A 300 -11.34 1.22 38.54
CA GLY A 300 -12.75 1.58 38.67
C GLY A 300 -13.22 2.68 37.69
N ASP A 301 -12.30 3.54 37.25
CA ASP A 301 -12.53 4.58 36.23
C ASP A 301 -12.35 4.08 34.79
N ARG A 302 -12.05 2.78 34.64
CA ARG A 302 -11.73 2.09 33.38
C ARG A 302 -10.61 2.76 32.58
N GLY A 303 -9.66 3.40 33.24
CA GLY A 303 -8.42 3.89 32.62
C GLY A 303 -7.50 2.75 32.17
N LEU A 304 -6.45 3.09 31.41
CA LEU A 304 -5.43 2.11 31.03
C LEU A 304 -4.63 1.67 32.28
N PRO A 305 -4.57 0.36 32.61
CA PRO A 305 -3.84 -0.12 33.79
C PRO A 305 -2.32 -0.17 33.54
N LEU A 306 -1.67 0.98 33.33
CA LEU A 306 -0.29 1.09 32.85
C LEU A 306 0.73 0.33 33.71
N ASP A 307 0.63 0.43 35.04
CA ASP A 307 1.53 -0.29 35.95
C ASP A 307 1.41 -1.81 35.81
N ALA A 308 0.18 -2.32 35.81
CA ALA A 308 -0.07 -3.75 35.64
C ALA A 308 0.35 -4.25 34.25
N LEU A 309 0.14 -3.45 33.20
CA LEU A 309 0.60 -3.74 31.84
C LEU A 309 2.13 -3.85 31.80
N ARG A 310 2.83 -2.87 32.38
CA ARG A 310 4.30 -2.82 32.45
C ARG A 310 4.88 -4.00 33.25
N GLU A 311 4.35 -4.27 34.44
CA GLU A 311 4.73 -5.43 35.25
C GLU A 311 4.45 -6.75 34.51
N GLY A 312 3.36 -6.78 33.77
CA GLY A 312 2.98 -7.87 32.87
C GLY A 312 3.74 -7.87 31.55
N GLY A 313 4.88 -7.16 31.41
CA GLY A 313 5.76 -7.22 30.24
C GLY A 313 5.20 -6.59 28.95
N VAL A 314 4.20 -5.73 29.04
CA VAL A 314 3.70 -4.93 27.92
C VAL A 314 4.55 -3.66 27.81
N ARG A 315 5.26 -3.49 26.68
CA ARG A 315 6.15 -2.35 26.42
C ARG A 315 5.40 -1.13 25.93
N CYS A 316 4.46 -1.31 25.02
CA CYS A 316 3.65 -0.22 24.50
C CYS A 316 2.25 -0.67 24.09
N VAL A 317 1.32 0.29 24.07
CA VAL A 317 -0.07 0.16 23.60
C VAL A 317 -0.35 1.25 22.58
N LEU A 318 -0.80 0.85 21.38
CA LEU A 318 -1.01 1.75 20.25
C LEU A 318 -2.33 1.44 19.54
N GLY A 319 -2.93 2.48 18.97
CA GLY A 319 -4.05 2.33 18.04
C GLY A 319 -3.64 1.55 16.79
N LYS A 320 -4.54 0.73 16.24
CA LYS A 320 -4.43 0.22 14.87
C LYS A 320 -4.51 1.40 13.88
N ALA A 321 -4.21 1.16 12.61
CA ALA A 321 -3.97 2.22 11.62
C ALA A 321 -4.97 3.40 11.62
N VAL A 322 -6.28 3.14 11.74
CA VAL A 322 -7.31 4.20 11.84
C VAL A 322 -7.13 5.04 13.12
N LEU A 323 -6.95 4.40 14.27
CA LEU A 323 -6.75 5.10 15.55
C LEU A 323 -5.40 5.78 15.62
N LEU A 324 -4.33 5.17 15.10
CA LEU A 324 -3.00 5.77 15.14
C LEU A 324 -2.96 7.14 14.46
N VAL A 325 -3.65 7.28 13.31
CA VAL A 325 -3.80 8.56 12.60
C VAL A 325 -4.45 9.62 13.49
N ILE A 326 -5.40 9.26 14.35
CA ILE A 326 -6.05 10.19 15.27
C ILE A 326 -5.16 10.43 16.50
N GLN A 327 -4.66 9.37 17.11
CA GLN A 327 -3.86 9.34 18.35
C GLN A 327 -2.69 10.33 18.31
N VAL A 328 -1.93 10.36 17.21
CA VAL A 328 -0.74 11.23 17.08
C VAL A 328 -1.06 12.71 16.87
N ARG A 329 -2.31 13.02 16.48
CA ARG A 329 -2.77 14.38 16.20
C ARG A 329 -3.60 14.96 17.34
N LEU A 330 -3.97 14.14 18.32
CA LEU A 330 -4.98 14.50 19.31
C LEU A 330 -4.39 15.23 20.53
N GLY A 331 -5.12 16.23 21.01
CA GLY A 331 -4.89 16.87 22.32
C GLY A 331 -3.71 17.85 22.35
N PRO A 332 -3.39 18.42 23.53
CA PRO A 332 -2.34 19.43 23.68
C PRO A 332 -0.93 18.96 23.32
N GLY A 333 -0.70 17.64 23.32
CA GLY A 333 0.56 17.01 22.89
C GLY A 333 0.53 16.46 21.45
N GLY A 334 -0.57 16.65 20.72
CA GLY A 334 -0.72 16.23 19.33
C GLY A 334 0.18 17.04 18.40
N CYS A 335 0.60 16.43 17.30
CA CYS A 335 1.41 17.07 16.26
C CYS A 335 0.77 16.89 14.88
N PRO A 336 1.01 17.80 13.92
CA PRO A 336 0.67 17.56 12.53
C PRO A 336 1.34 16.27 12.02
N LEU A 337 0.60 15.44 11.30
CA LEU A 337 1.10 14.18 10.73
C LEU A 337 1.39 14.36 9.24
N ALA A 338 2.65 14.22 8.85
CA ALA A 338 3.07 14.29 7.46
C ALA A 338 2.88 12.96 6.72
N LEU A 339 2.05 13.00 5.69
CA LEU A 339 1.80 11.89 4.78
C LEU A 339 2.05 12.35 3.34
N PRO A 340 2.48 11.46 2.43
CA PRO A 340 2.43 11.79 1.01
C PRO A 340 0.97 12.04 0.56
N LEU A 341 0.75 12.69 -0.59
CA LEU A 341 -0.59 13.03 -1.09
C LEU A 341 -1.56 11.83 -1.06
N HIS A 342 -1.12 10.68 -1.58
CA HIS A 342 -1.87 9.40 -1.57
C HIS A 342 -1.46 8.49 -0.41
N GLY A 343 -0.98 9.08 0.69
CA GLY A 343 -0.50 8.40 1.88
C GLY A 343 -1.63 7.91 2.77
N SER A 344 -1.52 6.66 3.20
CA SER A 344 -2.46 5.94 4.08
C SER A 344 -3.91 5.87 3.57
N VAL A 345 -4.30 4.67 3.14
CA VAL A 345 -5.69 4.33 2.77
C VAL A 345 -6.67 4.46 3.94
N TYR A 346 -6.17 4.61 5.17
CA TYR A 346 -6.97 4.66 6.40
C TYR A 346 -7.47 6.08 6.75
N VAL A 347 -6.94 7.13 6.11
CA VAL A 347 -7.28 8.54 6.44
C VAL A 347 -8.78 8.83 6.33
N PRO A 348 -9.50 8.41 5.27
CA PRO A 348 -10.94 8.64 5.20
C PRO A 348 -11.72 8.06 6.39
N ALA A 349 -11.36 6.85 6.82
CA ALA A 349 -11.96 6.20 7.99
C ALA A 349 -11.61 6.92 9.30
N ALA A 350 -10.36 7.38 9.43
CA ALA A 350 -9.92 8.16 10.60
C ALA A 350 -10.70 9.49 10.70
N HIS A 351 -10.87 10.21 9.60
CA HIS A 351 -11.66 11.44 9.56
C HIS A 351 -13.13 11.18 9.91
N ALA A 352 -13.73 10.13 9.34
CA ALA A 352 -15.10 9.73 9.67
C ALA A 352 -15.27 9.38 11.14
N LEU A 353 -14.31 8.66 11.72
CA LEU A 353 -14.31 8.34 13.14
C LEU A 353 -14.19 9.59 14.01
N THR A 354 -13.23 10.49 13.75
CA THR A 354 -13.09 11.73 14.53
C THR A 354 -14.39 12.54 14.52
N ARG A 355 -15.01 12.74 13.35
CA ARG A 355 -16.29 13.47 13.24
C ARG A 355 -17.39 12.82 14.06
N LYS A 356 -17.53 11.49 13.99
CA LYS A 356 -18.55 10.73 14.72
C LYS A 356 -18.34 10.77 16.23
N LEU A 357 -17.10 10.61 16.69
CA LEU A 357 -16.75 10.72 18.12
C LEU A 357 -17.02 12.13 18.66
N ALA A 358 -16.67 13.17 17.90
CA ALA A 358 -16.95 14.56 18.26
C ALA A 358 -18.46 14.85 18.31
N ALA A 359 -19.22 14.42 17.30
CA ALA A 359 -20.69 14.57 17.28
C ALA A 359 -21.36 13.83 18.45
N ALA A 360 -20.79 12.70 18.86
CA ALA A 360 -21.22 11.93 20.02
C ALA A 360 -20.78 12.53 21.38
N ARG A 361 -19.96 13.59 21.38
CA ARG A 361 -19.32 14.21 22.55
C ARG A 361 -18.45 13.23 23.35
N LEU A 362 -17.79 12.32 22.63
CA LEU A 362 -16.87 11.33 23.18
C LEU A 362 -15.40 11.75 23.05
N LEU A 363 -15.12 12.69 22.15
CA LEU A 363 -13.79 13.21 21.88
C LEU A 363 -13.90 14.71 21.62
N ASP A 364 -13.13 15.52 22.34
CA ASP A 364 -13.13 16.96 22.14
C ASP A 364 -12.11 17.35 21.05
N PRO A 365 -12.51 18.09 20.01
CA PRO A 365 -11.57 18.69 19.06
C PRO A 365 -10.78 19.83 19.74
N PRO A 366 -9.55 20.16 19.26
CA PRO A 366 -9.05 19.87 17.93
C PRO A 366 -7.98 18.77 17.85
N SER A 367 -7.96 18.06 16.71
CA SER A 367 -6.81 17.32 16.22
C SER A 367 -5.93 18.25 15.36
N CYS A 368 -4.61 18.06 15.38
CA CYS A 368 -3.71 18.68 14.42
C CYS A 368 -4.01 18.20 12.98
N PRO A 369 -3.62 18.96 11.94
CA PRO A 369 -3.87 18.58 10.55
C PRO A 369 -2.98 17.41 10.12
N ILE A 370 -3.41 16.74 9.05
CA ILE A 370 -2.50 15.94 8.21
C ILE A 370 -1.83 16.90 7.23
N LEU A 371 -0.51 16.83 7.12
CA LEU A 371 0.25 17.57 6.12
C LEU A 371 0.49 16.68 4.91
N ARG A 372 -0.19 16.97 3.80
CA ARG A 372 -0.01 16.29 2.52
C ARG A 372 1.20 16.84 1.80
N VAL A 373 2.23 16.02 1.70
CA VAL A 373 3.46 16.33 0.96
C VAL A 373 3.33 15.81 -0.47
N ARG A 374 3.41 16.71 -1.45
CA ARG A 374 3.38 16.38 -2.87
C ARG A 374 4.71 16.74 -3.52
N LEU A 375 5.41 15.71 -3.99
CA LEU A 375 6.72 15.79 -4.65
C LEU A 375 6.63 15.99 -6.16
N ARG A 376 5.42 15.94 -6.75
CA ARG A 376 5.15 16.24 -8.17
C ARG A 376 6.19 15.68 -9.15
N LEU A 377 6.68 14.46 -8.89
CA LEU A 377 7.81 13.92 -9.63
C LEU A 377 7.48 13.87 -11.12
N LEU A 378 6.29 13.38 -11.48
CA LEU A 378 5.90 13.20 -12.87
C LEU A 378 5.81 14.52 -13.62
N ASP A 379 5.35 15.58 -12.96
CA ASP A 379 5.28 16.91 -13.56
C ASP A 379 6.67 17.54 -13.75
N ARG A 380 7.53 17.40 -12.74
CA ARG A 380 8.87 18.00 -12.74
C ARG A 380 9.80 17.35 -13.74
N LEU A 381 9.57 16.08 -14.09
CA LEU A 381 10.22 15.44 -15.23
C LEU A 381 10.05 16.23 -16.55
N GLY A 382 9.04 17.10 -16.62
CA GLY A 382 8.76 18.03 -17.71
C GLY A 382 9.89 19.02 -18.03
N GLU A 383 10.74 19.31 -17.06
CA GLU A 383 11.85 20.25 -17.16
C GLU A 383 13.10 19.63 -17.79
N LEU A 384 13.14 18.30 -17.84
CA LEU A 384 14.20 17.52 -18.45
C LEU A 384 13.77 17.04 -19.83
N ASP A 385 14.64 16.30 -20.51
CA ASP A 385 14.30 15.59 -21.76
C ASP A 385 14.96 14.20 -21.79
N THR A 386 15.13 13.61 -20.60
CA THR A 386 15.82 12.33 -20.42
C THR A 386 14.97 11.20 -21.01
N PRO A 387 15.51 10.35 -21.89
CA PRO A 387 14.80 9.17 -22.38
C PRO A 387 14.42 8.21 -21.25
N ILE A 388 13.17 7.74 -21.27
CA ILE A 388 12.58 6.81 -20.29
C ILE A 388 11.94 5.64 -21.04
N ARG A 389 12.41 4.42 -20.75
CA ARG A 389 11.75 3.19 -21.21
C ARG A 389 10.52 2.91 -20.35
N LEU A 390 9.36 2.88 -20.98
CA LEU A 390 8.09 2.64 -20.28
C LEU A 390 7.98 1.19 -19.79
N PRO A 391 7.39 0.95 -18.59
CA PRO A 391 6.94 -0.37 -18.19
C PRO A 391 5.96 -0.97 -19.20
N ASP A 392 5.94 -2.29 -19.33
CA ASP A 392 5.19 -3.01 -20.37
C ASP A 392 3.72 -2.58 -20.47
N TYR A 393 3.03 -2.42 -19.34
CA TYR A 393 1.62 -2.02 -19.34
C TYR A 393 1.40 -0.59 -19.88
N LEU A 394 2.37 0.33 -19.70
CA LEU A 394 2.33 1.67 -20.29
C LEU A 394 2.77 1.65 -21.74
N SER A 395 3.76 0.83 -22.10
CA SER A 395 4.13 0.66 -23.52
C SER A 395 2.94 0.14 -24.32
N GLU A 396 2.25 -0.89 -23.81
CA GLU A 396 1.03 -1.41 -24.43
C GLU A 396 -0.12 -0.38 -24.47
N ALA A 397 -0.25 0.46 -23.45
CA ALA A 397 -1.31 1.47 -23.38
C ALA A 397 -1.09 2.62 -24.37
N THR A 398 0.17 2.97 -24.62
CA THR A 398 0.58 4.14 -25.42
C THR A 398 1.10 3.77 -26.81
N ASN A 399 1.35 2.47 -27.05
CA ASN A 399 2.04 1.93 -28.22
C ASN A 399 3.42 2.55 -28.43
N ARG A 400 4.18 2.73 -27.33
CA ARG A 400 5.53 3.31 -27.31
C ARG A 400 6.39 2.62 -26.26
N ASP A 401 7.55 2.11 -26.64
CA ASP A 401 8.48 1.50 -25.67
C ASP A 401 9.29 2.55 -24.89
N GLU A 402 9.52 3.72 -25.47
CA GLU A 402 10.33 4.80 -24.91
C GLU A 402 9.68 6.16 -25.19
N VAL A 403 9.73 7.04 -24.20
CA VAL A 403 9.31 8.45 -24.29
C VAL A 403 10.33 9.33 -23.60
N SER A 404 10.40 10.61 -23.94
CA SER A 404 11.20 11.54 -23.11
C SER A 404 10.46 11.87 -21.82
N SER A 405 11.21 12.21 -20.77
CA SER A 405 10.66 12.67 -19.48
C SER A 405 9.69 13.86 -19.66
N ARG A 406 9.97 14.73 -20.63
CA ARG A 406 9.10 15.85 -21.02
C ARG A 406 7.76 15.38 -21.56
N GLU A 407 7.78 14.39 -22.44
CA GLU A 407 6.57 13.83 -23.02
C GLU A 407 5.74 13.12 -21.95
N LEU A 408 6.38 12.31 -21.10
CA LEU A 408 5.72 11.64 -19.98
C LEU A 408 5.00 12.66 -19.08
N ALA A 409 5.69 13.72 -18.66
CA ALA A 409 5.15 14.78 -17.82
C ALA A 409 3.91 15.47 -18.42
N ARG A 410 3.90 15.66 -19.74
CA ARG A 410 2.78 16.29 -20.47
C ARG A 410 1.60 15.34 -20.69
N SER A 411 1.85 14.03 -20.75
CA SER A 411 0.88 13.07 -21.27
C SER A 411 0.24 12.17 -20.19
N TRP A 412 0.92 11.96 -19.05
CA TRP A 412 0.48 10.97 -18.07
C TRP A 412 -0.95 11.21 -17.55
N ARG A 413 -1.34 12.47 -17.34
CA ARG A 413 -2.71 12.84 -16.92
C ARG A 413 -3.74 12.50 -17.97
N ASP A 414 -3.44 12.79 -19.24
CA ASP A 414 -4.34 12.48 -20.35
C ASP A 414 -4.51 10.96 -20.48
N TRP A 415 -3.44 10.18 -20.30
CA TRP A 415 -3.53 8.72 -20.28
C TRP A 415 -4.43 8.22 -19.15
N THR A 416 -4.27 8.74 -17.93
CA THR A 416 -5.11 8.43 -16.77
C THR A 416 -6.57 8.80 -17.02
N ILE A 417 -6.86 9.99 -17.55
CA ILE A 417 -8.22 10.46 -17.85
C ILE A 417 -8.87 9.58 -18.91
N GLN A 418 -8.15 9.23 -19.98
CA GLN A 418 -8.66 8.35 -21.04
C GLN A 418 -8.94 6.94 -20.51
N ALA A 419 -8.04 6.39 -19.68
CA ALA A 419 -8.23 5.09 -19.05
C ALA A 419 -9.44 5.09 -18.11
N ALA A 420 -9.60 6.11 -17.27
CA ALA A 420 -10.73 6.27 -16.37
C ALA A 420 -12.06 6.39 -17.15
N GLY A 421 -12.07 7.18 -18.22
CA GLY A 421 -13.23 7.30 -19.11
C GLY A 421 -13.63 5.97 -19.76
N ARG A 422 -12.65 5.15 -20.15
CA ARG A 422 -12.92 3.79 -20.67
C ARG A 422 -13.46 2.86 -19.59
N LEU A 423 -12.90 2.87 -18.38
CA LEU A 423 -13.42 2.08 -17.26
C LEU A 423 -14.87 2.44 -16.94
N GLU A 424 -15.20 3.72 -16.93
CA GLU A 424 -16.58 4.16 -16.67
C GLU A 424 -17.53 3.70 -17.79
N MET A 425 -17.12 3.85 -19.05
CA MET A 425 -17.86 3.28 -20.19
C MET A 425 -18.06 1.76 -20.05
N PHE A 426 -17.08 1.04 -19.52
CA PHE A 426 -17.19 -0.40 -19.31
C PHE A 426 -18.17 -0.82 -18.21
N ARG A 427 -18.61 0.07 -17.31
CA ARG A 427 -19.68 -0.26 -16.37
C ARG A 427 -21.02 -0.52 -17.07
N ASP A 428 -21.29 0.20 -18.16
CA ASP A 428 -22.50 0.07 -18.96
C ASP A 428 -22.37 -1.05 -20.03
N PRO A 429 -23.30 -2.02 -20.09
CA PRO A 429 -23.37 -2.98 -21.19
C PRO A 429 -23.33 -2.37 -22.60
N ALA A 430 -23.98 -1.23 -22.84
CA ALA A 430 -23.97 -0.59 -24.15
C ALA A 430 -22.59 0.02 -24.44
N GLY A 431 -21.97 0.68 -23.46
CA GLY A 431 -20.59 1.17 -23.55
C GLY A 431 -19.58 0.07 -23.88
N ARG A 432 -19.67 -1.10 -23.24
CA ARG A 432 -18.83 -2.26 -23.59
C ARG A 432 -18.98 -2.67 -25.05
N GLN A 433 -20.20 -2.72 -25.57
CA GLN A 433 -20.44 -3.07 -26.98
C GLN A 433 -19.88 -2.02 -27.95
N VAL A 434 -20.00 -0.72 -27.61
CA VAL A 434 -19.42 0.37 -28.41
C VAL A 434 -17.92 0.19 -28.55
N TRP A 435 -17.22 -0.03 -27.43
CA TRP A 435 -15.77 -0.28 -27.47
C TRP A 435 -15.42 -1.54 -28.25
N GLN A 436 -16.12 -2.64 -28.04
CA GLN A 436 -15.87 -3.90 -28.77
C GLN A 436 -16.03 -3.72 -30.28
N ARG A 437 -17.02 -2.95 -30.74
CA ARG A 437 -17.20 -2.64 -32.17
C ARG A 437 -16.07 -1.79 -32.76
N GLN A 438 -15.44 -0.95 -31.94
CA GLN A 438 -14.31 -0.12 -32.37
C GLN A 438 -12.99 -0.89 -32.34
N ALA A 439 -12.68 -1.54 -31.22
CA ALA A 439 -11.38 -2.16 -30.97
C ALA A 439 -11.28 -3.63 -31.42
N CYS A 440 -12.41 -4.33 -31.57
CA CYS A 440 -12.46 -5.75 -31.90
C CYS A 440 -13.37 -6.04 -33.10
N ARG A 441 -13.49 -5.08 -34.04
CA ARG A 441 -14.36 -5.18 -35.22
C ARG A 441 -14.18 -6.50 -35.99
N ASP A 442 -12.94 -6.87 -36.29
CA ASP A 442 -12.64 -8.07 -37.08
C ASP A 442 -13.13 -9.36 -36.40
N LEU A 443 -13.07 -9.42 -35.06
CA LEU A 443 -13.58 -10.57 -34.31
C LEU A 443 -15.11 -10.61 -34.33
N LEU A 444 -15.76 -9.46 -34.15
CA LEU A 444 -17.22 -9.36 -34.20
C LEU A 444 -17.76 -9.73 -35.59
N ASP A 445 -17.14 -9.22 -36.66
CA ASP A 445 -17.52 -9.55 -38.03
C ASP A 445 -17.37 -11.07 -38.30
N GLN A 446 -16.36 -11.72 -37.74
CA GLN A 446 -16.20 -13.18 -37.84
C GLN A 446 -17.27 -13.94 -37.05
N ILE A 447 -17.58 -13.52 -35.82
CA ILE A 447 -18.65 -14.10 -35.00
C ILE A 447 -19.98 -14.00 -35.73
N ASP A 448 -20.32 -12.83 -36.27
CA ASP A 448 -21.58 -12.59 -37.00
C ASP A 448 -21.69 -13.47 -38.25
N ARG A 449 -20.59 -13.65 -39.00
CA ARG A 449 -20.54 -14.56 -40.16
C ARG A 449 -20.76 -16.01 -39.76
N LEU A 450 -20.11 -16.47 -38.68
CA LEU A 450 -20.28 -17.84 -38.16
C LEU A 450 -21.73 -18.06 -37.68
N ASP A 451 -22.31 -17.07 -36.99
CA ASP A 451 -23.68 -17.16 -36.49
C ASP A 451 -24.74 -17.06 -37.59
N ALA A 452 -24.51 -16.29 -38.65
CA ALA A 452 -25.35 -16.30 -39.85
C ALA A 452 -25.32 -17.68 -40.53
N ARG A 453 -24.11 -18.21 -40.81
CA ARG A 453 -23.93 -19.53 -41.44
C ARG A 453 -24.53 -20.65 -40.60
N ARG A 454 -24.35 -20.60 -39.28
CA ARG A 454 -24.95 -21.57 -38.34
C ARG A 454 -26.47 -21.53 -38.39
N ARG A 455 -27.08 -20.34 -38.41
CA ARG A 455 -28.54 -20.19 -38.50
C ARG A 455 -29.10 -20.74 -39.82
N ASP A 456 -28.40 -20.51 -40.92
CA ASP A 456 -28.82 -21.04 -42.23
C ASP A 456 -28.76 -22.57 -42.26
N LEU A 457 -27.68 -23.16 -41.74
CA LEU A 457 -27.54 -24.63 -41.67
C LEU A 457 -28.52 -25.27 -40.69
N ALA A 458 -28.78 -24.64 -39.54
CA ALA A 458 -29.69 -25.18 -38.53
C ALA A 458 -31.17 -25.20 -38.99
N ARG A 459 -31.53 -24.40 -40.00
CA ARG A 459 -32.85 -24.47 -40.66
C ARG A 459 -33.01 -25.75 -41.49
N VAL A 460 -31.90 -26.33 -41.97
CA VAL A 460 -31.88 -27.53 -42.82
C VAL A 460 -31.64 -28.78 -41.98
N ASP A 461 -30.57 -28.79 -41.17
CA ASP A 461 -30.25 -29.86 -40.23
C ASP A 461 -29.66 -29.28 -38.93
N PRO A 462 -30.48 -29.11 -37.88
CA PRO A 462 -30.04 -28.54 -36.62
C PRO A 462 -29.09 -29.43 -35.82
N LYS A 463 -28.94 -30.72 -36.17
CA LYS A 463 -28.10 -31.68 -35.45
C LYS A 463 -26.82 -32.05 -36.20
N SER A 464 -26.56 -31.43 -37.35
CA SER A 464 -25.38 -31.71 -38.16
C SER A 464 -24.06 -31.43 -37.40
N ASN A 465 -23.02 -32.17 -37.74
CA ASN A 465 -21.68 -31.96 -37.19
C ASN A 465 -21.14 -30.56 -37.53
N GLU A 466 -21.48 -30.02 -38.71
CA GLU A 466 -21.08 -28.67 -39.15
C GLU A 466 -21.69 -27.58 -38.25
N VAL A 467 -22.96 -27.71 -37.83
CA VAL A 467 -23.58 -26.78 -36.87
C VAL A 467 -22.86 -26.81 -35.51
N ARG A 468 -22.45 -27.99 -35.04
CA ARG A 468 -21.70 -28.13 -33.78
C ARG A 468 -20.31 -27.50 -33.87
N GLU A 469 -19.62 -27.70 -34.99
CA GLU A 469 -18.29 -27.12 -35.23
C GLU A 469 -18.34 -25.59 -35.28
N LEU A 470 -19.29 -25.02 -36.04
CA LEU A 470 -19.49 -23.57 -36.09
C LEU A 470 -19.84 -23.00 -34.71
N SER A 471 -20.64 -23.71 -33.92
CA SER A 471 -20.95 -23.33 -32.53
C SER A 471 -19.71 -23.36 -31.63
N HIS A 472 -18.82 -24.33 -31.82
CA HIS A 472 -17.53 -24.35 -31.10
C HIS A 472 -16.64 -23.17 -31.50
N ARG A 473 -16.46 -22.94 -32.80
CA ARG A 473 -15.64 -21.83 -33.32
C ARG A 473 -16.17 -20.46 -32.87
N SER A 474 -17.48 -20.23 -32.94
CA SER A 474 -18.12 -18.99 -32.47
C SER A 474 -17.87 -18.77 -30.97
N ARG A 475 -17.99 -19.82 -30.15
CA ARG A 475 -17.64 -19.75 -28.70
C ARG A 475 -16.17 -19.44 -28.46
N THR A 476 -15.25 -20.01 -29.25
CA THR A 476 -13.82 -19.69 -29.16
C THR A 476 -13.55 -18.21 -29.44
N LEU A 477 -14.15 -17.65 -30.50
CA LEU A 477 -13.99 -16.23 -30.82
C LEU A 477 -14.64 -15.32 -29.77
N GLN A 478 -15.77 -15.71 -29.20
CA GLN A 478 -16.39 -15.01 -28.06
C GLN A 478 -15.47 -15.00 -26.83
N GLY A 479 -14.80 -16.11 -26.55
CA GLY A 479 -13.77 -16.20 -25.51
C GLY A 479 -12.59 -15.25 -25.76
N GLN A 480 -12.12 -15.15 -27.01
CA GLN A 480 -11.06 -14.20 -27.38
C GLN A 480 -11.50 -12.74 -27.23
N LEU A 481 -12.73 -12.40 -27.62
CA LEU A 481 -13.30 -11.06 -27.43
C LEU A 481 -13.36 -10.69 -25.94
N LEU A 482 -13.76 -11.66 -25.10
CA LEU A 482 -13.83 -11.49 -23.66
C LEU A 482 -12.44 -11.30 -23.04
N ASP A 483 -11.45 -12.12 -23.42
CA ASP A 483 -10.05 -11.97 -22.95
C ASP A 483 -9.48 -10.60 -23.34
N ARG A 484 -9.71 -10.13 -24.58
CA ARG A 484 -9.30 -8.78 -25.00
C ARG A 484 -9.96 -7.67 -24.19
N THR A 485 -11.27 -7.80 -23.94
CA THR A 485 -12.00 -6.84 -23.10
C THR A 485 -11.44 -6.83 -21.68
N PHE A 486 -11.20 -8.01 -21.10
CA PHE A 486 -10.64 -8.14 -19.75
C PHE A 486 -9.24 -7.55 -19.64
N ARG A 487 -8.33 -7.85 -20.58
CA ARG A 487 -6.98 -7.28 -20.61
C ARG A 487 -7.00 -5.75 -20.74
N GLN A 488 -7.93 -5.21 -21.54
CA GLN A 488 -8.10 -3.77 -21.65
C GLN A 488 -8.55 -3.15 -20.32
N VAL A 489 -9.54 -3.77 -19.64
CA VAL A 489 -9.99 -3.33 -18.31
C VAL A 489 -8.83 -3.35 -17.30
N VAL A 490 -8.04 -4.42 -17.25
CA VAL A 490 -6.87 -4.51 -16.37
C VAL A 490 -5.87 -3.39 -16.67
N ARG A 491 -5.54 -3.19 -17.96
CA ARG A 491 -4.60 -2.16 -18.38
C ARG A 491 -5.07 -0.76 -18.00
N ASP A 492 -6.34 -0.44 -18.26
CA ASP A 492 -6.91 0.85 -17.91
C ASP A 492 -6.94 1.07 -16.40
N TRP A 493 -7.22 0.02 -15.61
CA TRP A 493 -7.12 0.08 -14.16
C TRP A 493 -5.71 0.41 -13.68
N GLN A 494 -4.69 -0.22 -14.26
CA GLN A 494 -3.28 0.03 -13.92
C GLN A 494 -2.83 1.44 -14.33
N VAL A 495 -3.19 1.90 -15.53
CA VAL A 495 -2.90 3.27 -16.00
C VAL A 495 -3.54 4.31 -15.08
N CYS A 496 -4.74 4.05 -14.56
CA CYS A 496 -5.40 4.96 -13.62
C CYS A 496 -4.60 5.17 -12.31
N GLN A 497 -3.68 4.26 -11.97
CA GLN A 497 -2.88 4.37 -10.75
C GLN A 497 -1.64 5.26 -10.91
N LEU A 498 -1.36 5.82 -12.10
CA LEU A 498 -0.13 6.58 -12.33
C LEU A 498 0.07 7.77 -11.37
N ASP A 499 -1.01 8.44 -10.96
CA ASP A 499 -0.95 9.56 -10.00
C ASP A 499 -0.40 9.13 -8.63
N TYR A 500 -0.49 7.85 -8.26
CA TYR A 500 0.12 7.31 -7.05
C TYR A 500 1.63 7.59 -7.03
N TRP A 501 2.30 7.39 -8.17
CA TRP A 501 3.76 7.53 -8.32
C TRP A 501 4.23 8.98 -8.41
N ASP A 502 3.32 9.96 -8.47
CA ASP A 502 3.67 11.39 -8.46
C ASP A 502 4.31 11.82 -7.13
N SER A 503 4.05 11.09 -6.05
CA SER A 503 4.59 11.39 -4.71
C SER A 503 4.82 10.15 -3.84
N ARG A 504 4.80 8.94 -4.41
CA ARG A 504 5.08 7.67 -3.73
C ARG A 504 6.13 6.87 -4.48
N GLY A 505 6.77 5.91 -3.82
CA GLY A 505 7.78 5.05 -4.43
C GLY A 505 9.21 5.56 -4.21
N ALA A 506 10.15 5.07 -5.02
CA ALA A 506 11.57 5.35 -4.85
C ALA A 506 11.96 6.71 -5.46
N ILE A 507 11.37 7.79 -4.96
CA ILE A 507 11.48 9.14 -5.54
C ILE A 507 12.94 9.60 -5.69
N LEU A 508 13.78 9.35 -4.69
CA LEU A 508 15.19 9.77 -4.70
C LEU A 508 15.99 9.14 -5.85
N PRO A 509 16.08 7.79 -6.00
CA PRO A 509 16.81 7.20 -7.11
C PRO A 509 16.21 7.55 -8.47
N TRP A 510 14.87 7.65 -8.59
CA TRP A 510 14.23 8.01 -9.86
C TRP A 510 14.56 9.45 -10.28
N ALA A 511 14.49 10.42 -9.36
CA ALA A 511 14.88 11.79 -9.64
C ALA A 511 16.39 11.91 -9.94
N HIS A 512 17.23 11.20 -9.18
CA HIS A 512 18.67 11.19 -9.44
C HIS A 512 19.00 10.58 -10.81
N ALA A 513 18.33 9.51 -11.20
CA ALA A 513 18.49 8.92 -12.53
C ALA A 513 17.98 9.86 -13.63
N ALA A 514 16.88 10.57 -13.41
CA ALA A 514 16.33 11.51 -14.38
C ALA A 514 17.25 12.71 -14.65
N GLY A 515 17.75 13.37 -13.60
CA GLY A 515 18.47 14.67 -13.74
C GLY A 515 19.59 14.93 -12.73
N GLY A 516 20.02 13.91 -12.00
CA GLY A 516 21.09 14.00 -11.01
C GLY A 516 20.72 14.82 -9.77
N GLU A 517 21.73 15.11 -8.95
CA GLU A 517 21.57 15.86 -7.69
C GLU A 517 20.86 17.22 -7.85
N PRO A 518 21.13 18.04 -8.90
CA PRO A 518 20.41 19.30 -9.07
C PRO A 518 18.90 19.11 -9.22
N PHE A 519 18.47 18.05 -9.93
CA PHE A 519 17.05 17.76 -10.10
C PHE A 519 16.42 17.19 -8.82
N VAL A 520 17.14 16.33 -8.07
CA VAL A 520 16.70 15.90 -6.73
C VAL A 520 16.45 17.11 -5.84
N LYS A 521 17.42 18.04 -5.79
CA LYS A 521 17.31 19.27 -5.01
C LYS A 521 16.06 20.06 -5.40
N HIS A 522 15.83 20.24 -6.70
CA HIS A 522 14.66 20.94 -7.24
C HIS A 522 13.33 20.28 -6.85
N VAL A 523 13.23 18.94 -6.98
CA VAL A 523 12.05 18.18 -6.56
C VAL A 523 11.76 18.38 -5.07
N LEU A 524 12.77 18.39 -4.22
CA LEU A 524 12.58 18.56 -2.78
C LEU A 524 12.21 20.00 -2.41
N ASP A 525 12.91 20.99 -2.98
CA ASP A 525 12.73 22.41 -2.66
C ASP A 525 11.37 22.96 -3.13
N GLN A 526 10.80 22.37 -4.18
CA GLN A 526 9.51 22.81 -4.73
C GLN A 526 8.33 22.02 -4.16
N ALA A 527 8.53 21.04 -3.28
CA ALA A 527 7.46 20.19 -2.76
C ALA A 527 6.28 21.01 -2.19
N GLU A 528 5.06 20.61 -2.56
CA GLU A 528 3.85 21.27 -2.05
C GLU A 528 3.45 20.62 -0.72
N ILE A 529 3.17 21.44 0.30
CA ILE A 529 2.76 20.99 1.63
C ILE A 529 1.39 21.61 1.93
N ASN A 530 0.34 20.80 1.89
CA ASN A 530 -1.03 21.23 2.10
C ASN A 530 -1.59 20.65 3.40
N GLU A 531 -2.37 21.45 4.13
CA GLU A 531 -3.08 20.99 5.32
C GLU A 531 -4.40 20.30 4.92
N GLU A 532 -4.59 19.08 5.39
CA GLU A 532 -5.85 18.36 5.36
C GLU A 532 -6.37 18.24 6.79
N TRP A 533 -7.53 18.85 7.04
CA TRP A 533 -8.19 18.80 8.34
C TRP A 533 -9.26 17.71 8.34
N ASP A 534 -9.50 17.11 9.50
CA ASP A 534 -10.70 16.32 9.74
C ASP A 534 -11.87 17.26 9.44
N SER A 535 -12.59 17.08 8.34
CA SER A 535 -13.59 18.04 7.86
C SER A 535 -14.74 18.21 8.85
N ILE A 536 -14.54 19.01 9.90
CA ILE A 536 -15.56 19.57 10.77
C ILE A 536 -15.89 20.94 10.20
N VAL A 537 -16.44 20.96 8.99
CA VAL A 537 -17.14 22.17 8.53
C VAL A 537 -18.58 21.99 9.01
N ASN A 538 -18.89 22.66 10.12
CA ASN A 538 -20.27 22.91 10.54
C ASN A 538 -21.03 23.66 9.45
#